data_AF-A0A7Y4ZP78-F1
#
_entry.id   AF-A0A7Y4ZP78-F1
#
_cell.length_a   1.000
_cell.length_b   1.000
_cell.length_c   1.000
_cell.angle_alpha   90.00
_cell.angle_beta   90.00
_cell.angle_gamma   90.00
#
_symmetry.space_group_name_H-M   'P 1'
#
loop_
_entity.id
_entity.type
_entity.pdbx_description
1 polymer ?
#
loop_
_entity_poly.entity_id
_entity_poly.type
_entity_poly.pdbx_seq_one_letter_code
_entity_poly.pdbx_strand_id
1 'polypeptide(L)' 'AAPTASSAAPSSPASAPTPAATAAAKATYSCPMHPEVQKDSPGSCPKCGMNLVKK' A
#
# COMPACT_ATOMS: atom_id res chain seq x y z
N ALA A 1 5.64 -41.56 26.27
CA ALA A 1 5.86 -40.55 25.23
C ALA A 1 4.85 -39.42 25.45
N ALA A 2 5.29 -38.33 26.08
CA ALA A 2 4.46 -37.16 26.37
C ALA A 2 4.60 -36.13 25.22
N PRO A 3 3.51 -35.52 24.73
CA PRO A 3 3.57 -34.58 23.62
C PRO A 3 3.95 -33.18 24.13
N THR A 4 5.19 -32.75 23.90
CA THR A 4 5.60 -31.35 24.07
C THR A 4 5.48 -30.62 22.74
N ALA A 5 4.27 -30.17 22.42
CA ALA A 5 4.06 -29.11 21.43
C ALA A 5 4.27 -27.76 22.13
N SER A 6 5.34 -27.04 21.78
CA SER A 6 5.53 -25.65 22.23
C SER A 6 6.54 -24.91 21.34
N SER A 7 6.32 -23.59 21.22
CA SER A 7 7.08 -22.55 20.50
C SER A 7 6.82 -22.44 18.99
N ALA A 8 5.75 -21.78 18.55
CA ALA A 8 5.51 -20.33 18.58
C ALA A 8 6.46 -19.53 17.65
N ALA A 9 5.96 -19.22 16.46
CA ALA A 9 6.38 -18.10 15.63
C ALA A 9 5.26 -17.04 15.64
N PRO A 10 5.47 -15.78 15.22
CA PRO A 10 6.64 -14.90 15.38
C PRO A 10 6.26 -13.53 16.03
N SER A 11 7.21 -12.92 16.74
CA SER A 11 7.22 -11.49 17.11
C SER A 11 7.75 -10.67 15.92
N SER A 12 7.43 -9.42 15.61
CA SER A 12 6.58 -8.34 16.13
C SER A 12 6.55 -7.24 15.03
N PRO A 13 5.65 -6.24 15.10
CA PRO A 13 5.24 -5.37 13.98
C PRO A 13 6.05 -4.08 13.87
N ALA A 14 6.14 -3.49 12.67
CA ALA A 14 6.59 -2.12 12.49
C ALA A 14 5.71 -1.41 11.44
N SER A 15 4.74 -0.70 11.98
CA SER A 15 3.86 0.24 11.30
C SER A 15 4.63 1.49 10.87
N ALA A 16 4.40 1.88 9.62
CA ALA A 16 4.34 3.23 9.06
C ALA A 16 5.50 4.23 9.24
N PRO A 17 5.92 4.86 8.13
CA PRO A 17 5.96 6.31 8.05
C PRO A 17 4.64 6.82 7.45
N THR A 18 3.90 7.59 8.24
CA THR A 18 2.91 8.56 7.73
C THR A 18 3.65 9.76 7.14
N PRO A 19 3.60 10.03 5.83
CA PRO A 19 3.88 11.38 5.36
C PRO A 19 2.65 12.24 5.61
N ALA A 20 2.80 13.11 6.61
CA ALA A 20 1.91 14.21 6.90
C ALA A 20 1.63 15.03 5.64
N ALA A 21 0.37 15.44 5.56
CA ALA A 21 -0.21 16.26 4.52
C ALA A 21 0.67 17.46 4.13
N THR A 22 1.12 17.47 2.88
CA THR A 22 1.30 18.73 2.16
C THR A 22 0.13 18.83 1.19
N ALA A 23 -0.67 19.87 1.38
CA ALA A 23 -1.76 20.25 0.50
C ALA A 23 -1.21 20.72 -0.86
N ALA A 24 -0.65 19.79 -1.64
CA ALA A 24 -0.37 20.00 -3.05
C ALA A 24 -1.66 19.65 -3.81
N ALA A 25 -2.12 20.57 -4.65
CA ALA A 25 -3.31 20.47 -5.51
C ALA A 25 -3.69 19.00 -5.82
N LYS A 26 -4.90 18.57 -5.41
CA LYS A 26 -5.43 17.20 -5.52
C LYS A 26 -5.35 16.72 -6.98
N ALA A 27 -4.20 16.21 -7.37
CA ALA A 27 -3.97 15.57 -8.64
C ALA A 27 -4.48 14.15 -8.49
N THR A 28 -5.59 13.82 -9.15
CA THR A 28 -6.10 12.45 -9.14
C THR A 28 -5.27 11.62 -10.10
N TYR A 29 -4.60 10.60 -9.60
CA TYR A 29 -3.85 9.66 -10.41
C TYR A 29 -4.69 8.41 -10.66
N SER A 30 -4.82 8.01 -11.92
CA SER A 30 -5.58 6.83 -12.35
C SER A 30 -4.69 5.83 -13.05
N CYS A 31 -4.98 4.53 -12.94
CA CYS A 31 -4.29 3.53 -13.75
C CYS A 31 -4.87 3.48 -15.17
N PRO A 32 -4.06 3.46 -16.25
CA PRO A 32 -4.55 3.41 -17.63
C PRO A 32 -5.24 2.09 -17.99
N MET A 33 -4.90 0.99 -17.29
CA MET A 33 -5.55 -0.32 -17.45
C MET A 33 -6.71 -0.54 -16.47
N HIS A 34 -6.70 0.17 -15.33
CA HIS A 34 -7.70 0.03 -14.27
C HIS A 34 -8.27 1.41 -13.88
N PRO A 35 -9.27 1.93 -14.61
CA PRO A 35 -9.82 3.28 -14.41
C PRO A 35 -10.51 3.47 -13.05
N GLU A 36 -10.86 2.37 -12.37
CA GLU A 36 -11.39 2.37 -11.01
C GLU A 36 -10.33 2.66 -9.93
N VAL A 37 -9.05 2.48 -10.27
CA VAL A 37 -7.94 2.75 -9.35
C VAL A 37 -7.62 4.23 -9.40
N GLN A 38 -8.04 4.97 -8.38
CA GLN A 38 -7.74 6.39 -8.20
C GLN A 38 -6.94 6.60 -6.91
N LYS A 39 -5.88 7.40 -6.98
CA LYS A 39 -5.11 7.86 -5.82
C LYS A 39 -4.98 9.37 -5.84
N ASP A 40 -4.85 9.96 -4.66
CA ASP A 40 -4.54 11.38 -4.48
C ASP A 40 -3.04 11.70 -4.66
N SER A 41 -2.20 10.65 -4.75
CA SER A 41 -0.75 10.75 -4.78
C SER A 41 -0.15 9.93 -5.95
N PRO A 42 0.98 10.40 -6.54
CA PRO A 42 1.69 9.65 -7.57
C PRO A 42 2.24 8.33 -7.00
N GLY A 43 2.29 7.30 -7.83
CA GLY A 43 2.88 6.00 -7.45
C GLY A 43 2.42 4.87 -8.36
N SER A 44 2.58 3.64 -7.88
CA SER A 44 2.21 2.44 -8.64
C SER A 44 0.79 1.95 -8.33
N CYS A 45 0.15 1.38 -9.36
CA CYS A 45 -1.16 0.77 -9.30
C CYS A 45 -1.12 -0.50 -8.44
N PRO A 46 -1.98 -0.65 -7.41
CA PRO A 46 -2.02 -1.85 -6.57
C PRO A 46 -2.61 -3.08 -7.28
N LYS A 47 -3.29 -2.92 -8.42
CA LYS A 47 -3.85 -4.06 -9.19
C LYS A 47 -2.82 -4.69 -10.14
N CYS A 48 -2.01 -3.88 -10.82
CA CYS A 48 -1.11 -4.37 -11.88
C CYS A 48 0.35 -3.89 -11.76
N GLY A 49 0.66 -3.03 -10.80
CA GLY A 49 2.02 -2.51 -10.59
C GLY A 49 2.46 -1.39 -11.55
N MET A 50 1.67 -1.05 -12.58
CA MET A 50 2.00 0.04 -13.50
C MET A 50 1.96 1.42 -12.84
N ASN A 51 2.71 2.38 -13.37
CA ASN A 51 2.70 3.75 -12.87
C ASN A 51 1.31 4.39 -13.06
N LEU A 52 0.78 5.02 -12.01
CA LEU A 52 -0.46 5.78 -12.11
C LEU A 52 -0.20 7.07 -12.90
N VAL A 53 -1.13 7.42 -13.77
CA VAL A 53 -1.07 8.63 -14.59
C VAL A 53 -1.98 9.70 -14.00
N LYS A 54 -1.52 10.95 -13.95
CA LYS A 54 -2.36 12.06 -13.53
C LYS A 54 -3.51 12.20 -14.53
N LYS A 55 -4.75 12.14 -14.02
CA LYS A 55 -5.97 12.49 -14.77
C LYS A 55 -6.00 13.98 -15.07
#